data_AF-A0A7D5M9D4-F1
#
_entry.id   AF-A0A7D5M9D4-F1
#
_cell.length_a   1.000
_cell.length_b   1.000
_cell.length_c   1.000
_cell.angle_alpha   90.00
_cell.angle_beta   90.00
_cell.angle_gamma   90.00
#
_symmetry.space_group_name_H-M   'P 1'
#
loop_
_entity.id
_entity.type
_entity.pdbx_description
1 polymer ?
#
loop_
_entity_poly.entity_id
_entity_poly.type
_entity_poly.pdbx_seq_one_letter_code
_entity_poly.pdbx_strand_id
1 'polypeptide(L)'
;MATDLLNSGMGDEGRLRFILECIEKNRPLYKTDRVFLESMTEQLEHRIRRLQGNTVKTTKPKESSHKTLISDEVLDEIISKQNTKTEKIPTYVKKKSFFAKLFSR
;
A
#
# COMPACT_ATOMS: atom_id res chain seq x y z
N MET A 1 -7.97 -12.79 -18.32
CA MET A 1 -9.16 -12.89 -17.44
C MET A 1 -8.93 -13.81 -16.24
N ALA A 2 -8.97 -15.14 -16.37
CA ALA A 2 -8.68 -16.04 -15.23
C ALA A 2 -7.18 -16.42 -15.14
N THR A 3 -6.52 -16.57 -16.28
CA THR A 3 -5.07 -16.82 -16.40
C THR A 3 -4.24 -15.69 -15.77
N ASP A 4 -4.62 -14.44 -16.02
CA ASP A 4 -3.90 -13.27 -15.51
C ASP A 4 -4.02 -13.18 -13.99
N LEU A 5 -5.19 -13.51 -13.45
CA LEU A 5 -5.43 -13.60 -12.01
C LEU A 5 -4.55 -14.69 -11.38
N LEU A 6 -4.49 -15.87 -12.00
CA LEU A 6 -3.63 -16.97 -11.55
C LEU A 6 -2.15 -16.59 -11.57
N ASN A 7 -1.67 -15.98 -12.66
CA ASN A 7 -0.29 -15.52 -12.80
C ASN A 7 0.06 -14.39 -11.81
N SER A 8 -0.91 -13.52 -11.50
CA SER A 8 -0.74 -12.44 -10.51
C SER A 8 -0.78 -12.93 -9.05
N GLY A 9 -1.12 -14.21 -8.82
CA GLY A 9 -1.33 -14.76 -7.48
C GLY A 9 -2.50 -14.11 -6.75
N MET A 10 -3.53 -13.65 -7.48
CA MET A 10 -4.73 -13.04 -6.90
C MET A 10 -5.96 -13.95 -7.05
N GLY A 11 -6.74 -14.03 -5.98
CA GLY A 11 -7.97 -14.81 -5.92
C GLY A 11 -7.77 -16.24 -5.41
N ASP A 12 -8.83 -17.04 -5.47
CA ASP A 12 -8.82 -18.45 -5.11
C ASP A 12 -8.36 -19.30 -6.31
N GLU A 13 -7.17 -19.89 -6.19
CA GLU A 13 -6.56 -20.72 -7.22
C GLU A 13 -7.44 -21.90 -7.62
N GLY A 14 -8.08 -22.58 -6.67
CA GLY A 14 -8.93 -23.74 -6.96
C GLY A 14 -10.11 -23.35 -7.84
N ARG A 15 -10.75 -22.22 -7.48
CA ARG A 15 -11.85 -21.67 -8.25
C ARG A 15 -11.43 -21.16 -9.62
N LEU A 16 -10.27 -20.50 -9.74
CA LEU A 16 -9.74 -20.04 -11.03
C LEU A 16 -9.42 -21.21 -11.97
N ARG A 17 -8.83 -22.29 -11.44
CA ARG A 17 -8.59 -23.53 -12.21
C ARG A 17 -9.88 -24.17 -12.68
N PHE A 18 -10.90 -24.24 -11.83
CA PHE A 18 -12.23 -24.73 -12.22
C PHE A 18 -12.87 -23.89 -13.33
N ILE A 19 -12.77 -22.56 -13.24
CA ILE A 19 -13.27 -21.64 -14.27
C ILE A 19 -12.54 -21.87 -15.61
N LEU A 20 -11.21 -22.05 -15.58
CA LEU A 20 -10.42 -22.35 -16.77
C LEU A 20 -10.86 -23.67 -17.41
N GLU A 21 -11.05 -24.72 -16.60
CA GLU A 21 -11.55 -26.01 -17.08
C GLU A 21 -12.94 -25.89 -17.72
N CYS A 22 -13.82 -25.06 -17.15
CA CYS A 22 -15.14 -24.80 -17.74
C CYS A 22 -15.01 -24.14 -19.12
N ILE A 23 -14.12 -23.16 -19.26
CA ILE A 23 -13.87 -22.47 -20.53
C ILE A 23 -13.29 -23.43 -21.57
N GLU A 24 -12.27 -24.22 -21.20
CA GLU A 24 -11.66 -25.23 -22.10
C GLU A 24 -12.68 -26.27 -22.59
N LYS A 25 -13.60 -26.67 -21.72
CA LYS A 25 -14.67 -27.63 -22.05
C LYS A 25 -15.90 -26.99 -22.66
N ASN A 26 -15.87 -25.69 -22.99
CA ASN A 26 -17.02 -24.91 -23.48
C ASN A 26 -18.29 -25.06 -22.61
N ARG A 27 -18.12 -25.17 -21.29
CA ARG A 27 -19.21 -25.23 -20.32
C ARG A 27 -19.63 -23.82 -19.92
N PRO A 28 -20.94 -23.59 -19.66
CA PRO A 28 -21.39 -22.31 -19.16
C PRO A 28 -20.85 -22.06 -17.75
N LEU A 29 -20.35 -20.84 -17.52
CA LEU A 29 -19.93 -20.39 -16.20
C LEU A 29 -21.12 -20.06 -15.30
N TYR A 30 -20.99 -20.33 -14.00
CA TYR A 30 -21.97 -19.88 -13.04
C TYR A 30 -22.01 -18.34 -12.99
N LYS A 31 -23.17 -17.78 -12.67
CA LYS A 31 -23.32 -16.32 -12.51
C LYS A 31 -22.35 -15.78 -11.45
N THR A 32 -22.17 -16.53 -10.36
CA THR A 32 -21.24 -16.20 -9.28
C THR A 32 -19.78 -16.21 -9.73
N ASP A 33 -19.40 -17.05 -10.70
CA ASP A 33 -18.04 -17.09 -11.24
C ASP A 33 -17.76 -15.89 -12.14
N ARG A 34 -18.75 -15.45 -12.92
CA ARG A 34 -18.64 -14.21 -13.71
C ARG A 34 -18.43 -12.99 -12.82
N VAL A 35 -19.28 -12.82 -11.80
CA VAL A 35 -19.14 -11.73 -10.82
C VAL A 35 -17.82 -11.79 -10.07
N PHE A 36 -17.36 -13.00 -9.73
CA PHE A 36 -16.06 -13.20 -9.08
C PHE A 36 -14.91 -12.72 -9.99
N LEU A 37 -14.92 -13.10 -11.27
CA LEU A 37 -13.91 -12.65 -12.23
C LEU A 37 -13.91 -11.13 -12.37
N GLU A 38 -15.08 -10.51 -12.57
CA GLU A 38 -15.23 -9.06 -12.72
C GLU A 38 -14.65 -8.29 -11.52
N SER A 39 -15.05 -8.69 -10.31
CA SER A 39 -14.56 -8.07 -9.07
C SER A 39 -13.06 -8.24 -8.91
N MET A 40 -12.52 -9.43 -9.20
CA MET A 40 -11.09 -9.69 -9.03
C MET A 40 -10.26 -8.95 -10.08
N THR A 41 -10.74 -8.83 -11.32
CA THR A 41 -10.08 -8.03 -12.36
C THR A 41 -10.04 -6.55 -12.00
N GLU A 42 -11.13 -5.99 -11.48
CA GLU A 42 -11.17 -4.60 -11.02
C GLU A 42 -10.14 -4.36 -9.90
N GLN A 43 -10.04 -5.28 -8.94
CA GLN A 43 -9.02 -5.20 -7.88
C GLN A 43 -7.60 -5.27 -8.44
N LEU A 44 -7.35 -6.15 -9.42
CA LEU A 44 -6.03 -6.29 -10.04
C LEU A 44 -5.66 -4.99 -10.78
N GLU A 45 -6.59 -4.41 -11.53
CA GLU A 45 -6.41 -3.13 -12.21
C GLU A 45 -6.12 -1.99 -11.24
N HIS A 46 -6.85 -1.91 -10.12
CA HIS A 46 -6.56 -0.95 -9.06
C HIS A 46 -5.16 -1.13 -8.47
N ARG A 47 -4.73 -2.38 -8.26
CA ARG A 47 -3.38 -2.69 -7.77
C ARG A 47 -2.32 -2.27 -8.77
N ILE A 48 -2.51 -2.58 -10.05
CA ILE A 48 -1.61 -2.16 -11.14
C ILE A 48 -1.52 -0.64 -11.19
N ARG A 49 -2.66 0.08 -11.15
CA ARG A 49 -2.70 1.55 -11.14
C ARG A 49 -1.94 2.14 -9.95
N ARG A 50 -2.08 1.55 -8.76
CA ARG A 50 -1.32 1.99 -7.56
C ARG A 50 0.18 1.78 -7.72
N LEU A 51 0.60 0.68 -8.34
CA LEU A 51 2.01 0.38 -8.59
C LEU A 51 2.59 1.32 -9.66
N GLN A 52 1.82 1.62 -10.72
CA GLN A 52 2.18 2.58 -11.76
C GLN A 52 2.20 4.02 -11.25
N GLY A 53 1.33 4.38 -10.30
CA GLY A 53 1.25 5.74 -9.73
C GLY A 53 2.50 6.20 -8.95
N ASN A 54 3.43 5.29 -8.64
CA ASN A 54 4.70 5.66 -7.99
C ASN A 54 5.79 6.14 -8.97
N THR A 55 5.57 6.09 -10.29
CA THR A 55 6.54 6.61 -11.29
C THR A 55 6.21 8.01 -11.80
N VAL A 56 5.10 8.62 -11.38
CA VAL A 56 4.76 10.02 -11.72
C VAL A 56 4.35 10.77 -10.46
N LYS A 57 5.31 11.47 -9.84
CA LYS A 57 4.99 12.62 -9.01
C LYS A 57 4.47 13.73 -9.92
N THR A 58 3.16 13.81 -10.10
CA THR A 58 2.47 15.08 -10.41
C THR A 58 1.27 15.21 -9.48
N THR A 59 1.53 15.94 -8.38
CA THR A 59 0.66 17.00 -7.85
C THR A 59 -0.84 16.84 -8.09
N LYS A 60 -1.54 16.15 -7.18
CA LYS A 60 -2.61 16.74 -6.34
C LYS A 60 -2.80 15.84 -5.11
N PRO A 61 -2.49 16.29 -3.89
CA PRO A 61 -2.82 15.51 -2.70
C PRO A 61 -4.34 15.37 -2.61
N LYS A 62 -4.82 14.14 -2.45
CA LYS A 62 -6.14 13.89 -1.89
C LYS A 62 -6.15 14.58 -0.53
N GLU A 63 -7.04 15.56 -0.39
CA GLU A 63 -7.35 16.22 0.87
C GLU A 63 -7.86 15.14 1.85
N SER A 64 -6.94 14.53 2.59
CA SER A 64 -7.27 13.74 3.76
C SER A 64 -7.58 14.76 4.84
N SER A 65 -8.83 14.81 5.27
CA SER A 65 -9.29 15.62 6.40
C SER A 65 -8.79 15.07 7.74
N HIS A 66 -7.54 14.62 7.80
CA HIS A 66 -6.83 14.56 9.07
C HIS A 66 -6.56 16.02 9.45
N LYS A 67 -7.42 16.59 10.29
CA LYS A 67 -7.16 17.87 10.94
C LYS A 67 -5.88 17.72 11.77
N THR A 68 -4.73 17.97 11.17
CA THR A 68 -3.51 18.21 11.91
C THR A 68 -3.72 19.51 12.68
N LEU A 69 -3.17 19.60 13.89
CA LEU A 69 -3.27 20.82 14.69
C LEU A 69 -2.52 22.01 14.05
N ILE A 70 -1.73 21.75 13.02
CA ILE A 70 -0.76 22.66 12.41
C ILE A 70 -0.84 22.48 10.88
N SER A 71 -0.86 23.59 10.13
CA SER A 71 -0.83 23.58 8.66
C SER A 71 0.57 23.29 8.13
N ASP A 72 0.65 22.86 6.88
CA ASP A 72 1.93 22.58 6.20
C ASP A 72 2.83 23.83 6.16
N GLU A 73 2.27 25.03 5.97
CA GLU A 73 3.07 26.27 5.99
C GLU A 73 3.71 26.53 7.36
N VAL A 74 3.00 26.26 8.46
CA VAL A 74 3.53 26.46 9.82
C VAL A 74 4.62 25.43 10.12
N LEU A 75 4.52 24.21 9.59
CA LEU A 75 5.58 23.20 9.68
C LEU A 75 6.87 23.66 9.00
N ASP A 76 6.78 24.22 7.79
CA ASP A 76 7.93 24.71 7.04
C ASP A 76 8.64 25.88 7.75
N GLU A 77 7.87 26.75 8.39
CA GLU A 77 8.42 27.81 9.24
C GLU A 77 9.19 27.27 10.46
N ILE A 78 8.71 26.20 11.09
CA ILE A 78 9.37 25.59 12.24
C ILE A 78 10.71 24.96 11.81
N ILE A 79 10.71 24.24 10.69
CA ILE A 79 11.90 23.58 10.14
C ILE A 79 12.96 24.63 9.77
N SER A 80 12.56 25.69 9.06
CA SER A 80 13.49 26.77 8.69
C SER A 80 14.05 27.51 9.91
N LYS A 81 13.21 27.78 10.94
CA LYS A 81 13.67 28.38 12.20
C LYS A 81 14.69 27.50 12.95
N GLN A 82 14.55 26.18 12.93
CA GLN A 82 15.52 25.28 13.59
C GLN A 82 16.90 25.29 12.90
N ASN A 83 16.96 25.42 11.58
CA ASN A 83 18.22 25.46 10.83
C ASN A 83 19.03 26.76 11.03
N THR A 84 18.44 27.81 11.62
CA THR A 84 19.14 29.07 11.94
C THR A 84 19.74 29.09 13.35
N LYS A 85 19.50 28.07 14.17
CA LYS A 85 19.90 28.03 15.60
C LYS A 85 20.86 26.91 15.98
N THR A 86 21.57 26.30 15.04
CA THR A 86 22.65 25.36 15.38
C THR A 86 24.01 26.05 15.45
N GLU A 87 24.25 26.77 16.54
CA GLU A 87 25.54 26.66 17.22
C GLU A 87 25.33 25.96 18.56
N LYS A 88 26.21 24.97 18.81
CA LYS A 88 26.43 24.19 20.04
C LYS A 88 25.63 22.89 20.19
N ILE A 89 26.28 21.81 19.79
CA ILE A 89 25.95 20.40 20.08
C ILE A 89 26.24 20.10 21.55
N PRO A 90 25.30 19.60 22.36
CA PRO A 90 25.62 18.86 23.57
C PRO A 90 25.53 17.34 23.32
N THR A 91 26.52 16.65 23.85
CA THR A 91 26.82 15.22 23.71
C THR A 91 25.69 14.31 24.19
N TYR A 92 25.48 13.23 23.44
CA TYR A 92 24.45 12.21 23.66
C TYR A 92 24.69 11.42 24.96
N VAL A 93 23.79 11.55 25.95
CA VAL A 93 23.75 10.67 27.12
C VAL A 93 22.95 9.41 26.76
N LYS A 94 23.63 8.26 26.67
CA LYS A 94 23.04 6.94 26.46
C LYS A 94 22.04 6.61 27.57
N LYS A 95 20.73 6.66 27.29
CA LYS A 95 19.71 6.09 28.19
C LYS A 95 19.70 4.57 28.02
N LYS A 96 19.91 3.84 29.13
CA LYS A 96 19.86 2.38 29.16
C LYS A 96 18.47 1.91 28.72
N SER A 97 18.43 1.10 27.65
CA SER A 97 17.21 0.51 27.11
C SER A 97 16.66 -0.54 28.08
N PHE A 98 15.39 -0.40 28.47
CA PHE A 98 14.66 -1.39 29.28
C PHE A 98 14.46 -2.72 28.53
N PHE A 99 14.55 -2.72 27.20
CA PHE A 99 14.43 -3.93 26.38
C PHE A 99 15.68 -4.83 26.42
N ALA A 100 16.83 -4.29 26.83
CA ALA A 100 18.05 -5.10 26.97
C ALA A 100 17.89 -6.22 28.03
N LYS A 101 16.96 -6.04 28.98
CA LYS A 101 16.68 -7.02 30.03
C LYS A 101 15.69 -8.11 29.59
N LEU A 102 15.05 -7.96 28.43
CA LEU A 102 14.05 -8.91 27.93
C LEU A 102 14.66 -10.04 27.11
N PHE A 103 15.88 -9.86 26.58
CA PHE A 103 16.55 -10.81 25.70
C PHE A 103 17.90 -11.32 26.24
N SER A 104 18.25 -11.01 27.49
CA SER A 104 19.40 -11.63 28.17
C SER A 104 18.94 -12.94 28.78
N ARG A 105 19.07 -14.04 28.03
CA ARG A 105 18.99 -15.41 28.55
C ARG A 105 20.31 -15.82 29.17
#